data_AF-A0A3D5NNR3-F1
#
_entry.id   AF-A0A3D5NNR3-F1
#
_cell.length_a   1.000
_cell.length_b   1.000
_cell.length_c   1.000
_cell.angle_alpha   90.00
_cell.angle_beta   90.00
_cell.angle_gamma   90.00
#
_symmetry.space_group_name_H-M   'P 1'
#
loop_
_entity.id
_entity.type
_entity.pdbx_description
1 polymer ?
#
loop_
_entity_poly.entity_id
_entity_poly.type
_entity_poly.pdbx_seq_one_letter_code
_entity_poly.pdbx_strand_id
1 'polypeptide(L)'
;MSLVLLFLRFALGIEFGERVLLLILTTFVATATGMSFGSFISALIRKGENLKVALIVSVTMVGSFLSGMMYAQMKYIIHNNLPFLSYINPVSLITDSFYSLYYFETLERWSTNIVILMIMTFVFSTATYMVLRRRKYASL
;
A
#
# COMPACT_ATOMS: atom_id res chain seq x y z
N MET A 1 -12.83 -5.81 0.55
CA MET A 1 -12.85 -4.36 0.26
C MET A 1 -14.22 -3.74 0.47
N SER A 2 -15.26 -4.13 -0.28
CA SER A 2 -16.61 -3.54 -0.17
C SER A 2 -17.24 -3.65 1.22
N LEU A 3 -16.97 -4.75 1.95
CA LEU A 3 -17.46 -4.94 3.32
C LEU A 3 -17.01 -3.82 4.27
N VAL A 4 -15.75 -3.40 4.18
CA VAL A 4 -15.19 -2.37 5.07
C VAL A 4 -15.81 -1.00 4.76
N LEU A 5 -15.99 -0.67 3.49
CA LEU A 5 -16.64 0.59 3.09
C LEU A 5 -18.10 0.64 3.52
N LEU A 6 -18.83 -0.48 3.41
CA LEU A 6 -20.19 -0.59 3.92
C LEU A 6 -20.24 -0.46 5.44
N PHE A 7 -19.30 -1.08 6.16
CA PHE A 7 -19.21 -0.95 7.61
C PHE A 7 -18.95 0.50 8.04
N LEU A 8 -17.99 1.18 7.41
CA LEU A 8 -17.68 2.59 7.70
C LEU A 8 -18.90 3.50 7.46
N ARG A 9 -19.65 3.27 6.38
CA ARG A 9 -20.85 4.07 6.05
C ARG A 9 -22.04 3.77 6.94
N PHE A 10 -22.39 2.49 7.09
CA PHE A 10 -23.66 2.07 7.72
C PHE A 10 -23.54 1.82 9.22
N ALA A 11 -22.39 1.31 9.70
CA ALA A 11 -22.20 1.03 11.12
C ALA A 11 -21.55 2.21 11.87
N LEU A 12 -20.58 2.90 11.24
CA LEU A 12 -19.91 4.07 11.86
C LEU A 12 -20.51 5.42 11.43
N GLY A 13 -21.40 5.46 10.43
CA GLY A 13 -22.02 6.70 9.97
C GLY A 13 -21.05 7.68 9.30
N ILE A 14 -19.92 7.20 8.77
CA ILE A 14 -18.93 8.06 8.11
C ILE A 14 -19.47 8.48 6.73
N GLU A 15 -19.65 9.78 6.55
CA GLU A 15 -20.02 10.36 5.26
C GLU A 15 -18.76 10.59 4.40
N PHE A 16 -18.70 9.93 3.25
CA PHE A 16 -17.56 10.00 2.33
C PHE A 16 -17.57 11.23 1.40
N GLY A 17 -18.54 12.14 1.57
CA GLY A 17 -18.70 13.36 0.76
C GLY A 17 -18.93 13.09 -0.73
N GLU A 18 -18.62 14.07 -1.58
CA GLU A 18 -18.82 13.99 -3.04
C GLU A 18 -17.78 13.11 -3.75
N ARG A 19 -16.66 12.77 -3.08
CA ARG A 19 -15.51 12.07 -3.67
C ARG A 19 -15.53 10.55 -3.45
N VAL A 20 -16.71 9.97 -3.22
CA VAL A 20 -16.87 8.52 -2.96
C VAL A 20 -16.25 7.66 -4.07
N LEU A 21 -16.40 8.06 -5.33
CA LEU A 21 -15.89 7.31 -6.47
C LEU A 21 -14.34 7.25 -6.47
N LEU A 22 -13.68 8.35 -6.10
CA LEU A 22 -12.23 8.41 -5.96
C LEU A 22 -11.73 7.61 -4.75
N LEU A 23 -12.51 7.59 -3.66
CA LEU A 23 -12.22 6.77 -2.48
C LEU A 23 -12.29 5.28 -2.82
N ILE A 24 -13.32 4.85 -3.57
CA ILE A 24 -13.44 3.47 -4.06
C ILE A 24 -12.24 3.13 -4.96
N LEU A 25 -11.87 4.01 -5.89
CA LEU A 25 -10.71 3.83 -6.76
C LEU A 25 -9.42 3.66 -5.94
N THR A 26 -9.21 4.54 -4.95
CA THR A 26 -8.03 4.51 -4.08
C THR A 26 -7.95 3.21 -3.30
N THR A 27 -9.08 2.75 -2.79
CA THR A 27 -9.15 1.48 -2.05
C THR A 27 -8.85 0.30 -2.98
N PHE A 28 -9.26 0.35 -4.25
CA PHE A 28 -8.98 -0.69 -5.23
C PHE A 28 -7.49 -0.76 -5.55
N VAL A 29 -6.89 0.40 -5.85
CA VAL A 29 -5.44 0.53 -6.10
C VAL A 29 -4.63 0.11 -4.88
N ALA A 30 -5.04 0.52 -3.67
CA ALA A 30 -4.39 0.13 -2.42
C ALA A 30 -4.45 -1.40 -2.20
N THR A 31 -5.60 -2.03 -2.48
CA THR A 31 -5.76 -3.48 -2.38
C THR A 31 -4.87 -4.22 -3.38
N ALA A 32 -4.86 -3.77 -4.64
CA ALA A 32 -4.00 -4.34 -5.68
C ALA A 32 -2.51 -4.21 -5.30
N THR A 33 -2.10 -3.03 -4.84
CA THR A 33 -0.71 -2.79 -4.38
C THR A 33 -0.34 -3.70 -3.21
N GLY A 34 -1.22 -3.82 -2.21
CA GLY A 34 -1.00 -4.67 -1.04
C GLY A 34 -0.88 -6.15 -1.40
N MET A 35 -1.74 -6.65 -2.29
CA MET A 35 -1.69 -8.02 -2.80
C MET A 35 -0.40 -8.28 -3.58
N SER A 36 -0.03 -7.40 -4.50
CA SER A 36 1.21 -7.55 -5.29
C SER A 36 2.45 -7.45 -4.42
N PHE A 37 2.48 -6.55 -3.44
CA PHE A 37 3.58 -6.42 -2.48
C PHE A 37 3.74 -7.67 -1.62
N GLY A 38 2.65 -8.18 -1.02
CA GLY A 38 2.68 -9.42 -0.22
C GLY A 38 3.09 -10.64 -1.05
N SER A 39 2.64 -10.71 -2.31
CA SER A 39 3.02 -11.76 -3.26
C SER A 39 4.51 -11.68 -3.63
N PHE A 40 5.03 -10.46 -3.83
CA PHE A 40 6.45 -10.23 -4.12
C PHE A 40 7.36 -10.68 -2.98
N ILE A 41 7.06 -10.27 -1.75
CA ILE A 41 7.82 -10.72 -0.56
C ILE A 41 7.74 -12.25 -0.42
N SER A 42 6.54 -12.82 -0.55
CA SER A 42 6.34 -14.28 -0.51
C SER A 42 7.13 -15.03 -1.59
N ALA A 43 7.20 -14.47 -2.79
CA ALA A 43 7.88 -15.05 -3.94
C ALA A 43 9.40 -15.06 -3.75
N LEU A 44 9.98 -14.10 -3.05
CA LEU A 44 11.42 -14.06 -2.75
C LEU A 44 11.81 -15.13 -1.72
N ILE A 45 10.92 -15.50 -0.81
CA ILE A 45 11.21 -16.43 0.28
C ILE A 45 10.99 -17.89 -0.17
N ARG A 46 11.98 -18.78 0.07
CA ARG A 46 11.89 -20.23 -0.23
C ARG A 46 11.48 -21.09 0.97
N LYS A 47 11.40 -20.48 2.16
CA LYS A 47 11.14 -21.16 3.43
C LYS A 47 9.63 -21.35 3.66
N GLY A 48 9.30 -22.03 4.76
CA GLY A 48 7.92 -22.35 5.15
C GLY A 48 7.01 -21.13 5.30
N GLU A 49 5.70 -21.39 5.24
CA GLU A 49 4.64 -20.40 5.26
C GLU A 49 4.72 -19.47 6.47
N ASN A 50 4.97 -20.01 7.67
CA ASN A 50 5.08 -19.24 8.91
C ASN A 50 6.11 -18.10 8.81
N LEU A 51 7.25 -18.35 8.15
CA LEU A 51 8.27 -17.31 7.99
C LEU A 51 7.84 -16.25 6.96
N LYS A 52 7.11 -16.63 5.91
CA LYS A 52 6.58 -15.67 4.93
C LYS A 52 5.60 -14.71 5.60
N VAL A 53 4.68 -15.25 6.39
CA VAL A 53 3.71 -14.47 7.15
C VAL A 53 4.42 -13.53 8.12
N ALA A 54 5.37 -14.05 8.92
CA ALA A 54 6.15 -13.23 9.85
C ALA A 54 6.86 -12.06 9.15
N LEU A 55 7.52 -12.31 8.01
CA LEU A 55 8.24 -11.28 7.27
C LEU A 55 7.30 -10.24 6.65
N ILE A 56 6.16 -10.65 6.07
CA ILE A 56 5.17 -9.71 5.54
C ILE A 56 4.65 -8.82 6.66
N VAL A 57 4.30 -9.38 7.81
CA VAL A 57 3.82 -8.62 8.96
C VAL A 57 4.90 -7.66 9.46
N SER A 58 6.13 -8.12 9.67
CA SER A 58 7.22 -7.25 10.12
C SER A 58 7.48 -6.08 9.16
N VAL A 59 7.56 -6.35 7.85
CA VAL A 59 7.84 -5.31 6.84
C VAL A 59 6.68 -4.32 6.75
N THR A 60 5.43 -4.79 6.78
CA THR A 60 4.26 -3.91 6.75
C THR A 60 4.13 -3.08 8.02
N MET A 61 4.43 -3.62 9.20
CA MET A 61 4.42 -2.87 10.46
C MET A 61 5.51 -1.81 10.51
N VAL A 62 6.72 -2.12 10.06
CA VAL A 62 7.79 -1.12 9.90
C VAL A 62 7.34 -0.03 8.90
N GLY A 63 6.75 -0.42 7.77
CA GLY A 63 6.18 0.53 6.81
C GLY A 63 5.11 1.44 7.44
N SER A 64 4.23 0.89 8.27
CA SER A 64 3.21 1.67 9.00
C SER A 64 3.83 2.66 9.98
N PHE A 65 4.84 2.25 10.74
CA PHE A 65 5.58 3.15 11.62
C PHE A 65 6.19 4.32 10.85
N LEU A 66 6.89 4.03 9.75
CA LEU A 66 7.52 5.02 8.90
C LEU A 66 6.49 5.97 8.25
N SER A 67 5.28 5.50 7.94
CA SER A 67 4.21 6.34 7.40
C SER A 67 3.58 7.31 8.43
N GLY A 68 3.99 7.24 9.70
CA GLY A 68 3.46 8.08 10.78
C GLY A 68 2.15 7.58 11.40
N MET A 69 1.71 6.36 11.06
CA MET A 69 0.46 5.78 11.59
C MET A 69 0.54 5.40 13.07
N MET A 70 1.75 5.23 13.63
CA MET A 70 1.98 4.98 15.06
C MET A 70 2.43 6.22 15.82
N TYR A 71 3.12 7.15 15.14
CA TYR A 71 3.59 8.40 15.71
C TYR A 71 3.58 9.47 14.61
N ALA A 72 2.66 10.44 14.70
CA ALA A 72 2.41 11.39 13.62
C ALA A 72 3.67 12.20 13.20
N GLN A 73 4.54 12.55 14.16
CA GLN A 73 5.77 13.30 13.88
C GLN A 73 6.81 12.47 13.10
N MET A 74 6.72 11.13 13.12
CA MET A 74 7.62 10.27 12.34
C MET A 74 7.55 10.60 10.84
N LYS A 75 6.35 10.91 10.34
CA LYS A 75 6.15 11.29 8.94
C LYS A 75 6.93 12.55 8.56
N TYR A 76 6.94 13.55 9.45
CA TYR A 76 7.72 14.79 9.27
C TYR A 76 9.23 14.52 9.33
N ILE A 77 9.68 13.69 10.27
CA ILE A 77 11.09 13.28 10.39
C ILE A 77 11.56 12.62 9.10
N ILE A 78 10.79 11.69 8.54
CA ILE A 78 11.13 11.03 7.28
C ILE A 78 11.10 12.01 6.12
N HIS A 79 10.08 12.86 6.02
CA HIS A 79 10.00 13.83 4.93
C HIS A 79 11.21 14.79 4.91
N ASN A 80 11.68 15.21 6.08
CA ASN A 80 12.81 16.15 6.18
C ASN A 80 14.18 15.49 6.00
N ASN A 81 14.37 14.24 6.46
CA ASN A 81 15.69 13.59 6.42
C ASN A 81 15.85 12.62 5.24
N LEU A 82 14.78 11.92 4.86
CA LEU A 82 14.78 10.83 3.88
C LEU A 82 13.48 10.85 3.03
N PRO A 83 13.22 11.92 2.26
CA PRO A 83 11.97 12.08 1.51
C PRO A 83 11.71 10.93 0.52
N PHE A 84 12.76 10.36 -0.06
CA PHE A 84 12.68 9.20 -0.95
C PHE A 84 12.01 7.98 -0.29
N LEU A 85 12.20 7.79 1.02
CA LEU A 85 11.63 6.65 1.75
C LEU A 85 10.10 6.75 1.83
N SER A 86 9.56 7.97 1.82
CA SER A 86 8.11 8.23 1.78
C SER A 86 7.49 7.76 0.47
N TYR A 87 8.20 7.87 -0.66
CA TYR A 87 7.71 7.46 -1.97
C TYR A 87 7.93 5.98 -2.29
N ILE A 88 8.91 5.33 -1.64
CA ILE A 88 9.16 3.89 -1.78
C ILE A 88 8.23 3.05 -0.90
N ASN A 89 7.73 3.62 0.20
CA ASN A 89 6.86 2.92 1.12
C ASN A 89 5.40 2.94 0.63
N PRO A 90 4.83 1.78 0.21
CA PRO A 90 3.46 1.75 -0.30
C PRO A 90 2.44 2.12 0.78
N VAL A 91 2.73 1.88 2.07
CA VAL A 91 1.85 2.24 3.19
C VAL A 91 1.77 3.77 3.33
N SER A 92 2.88 4.48 3.14
CA SER A 92 2.90 5.94 3.17
C SER A 92 2.05 6.53 2.05
N LEU A 93 2.20 6.04 0.81
CA LEU A 93 1.43 6.53 -0.33
C LEU A 93 -0.07 6.24 -0.21
N ILE A 94 -0.46 5.07 0.33
CA ILE A 94 -1.87 4.73 0.56
C ILE A 94 -2.47 5.68 1.60
N THR A 95 -1.79 5.88 2.73
CA THR A 95 -2.27 6.78 3.79
C THR A 95 -2.33 8.22 3.32
N ASP A 96 -1.35 8.69 2.54
CA ASP A 96 -1.37 10.01 1.90
C ASP A 96 -2.49 10.16 0.87
N SER A 97 -2.84 9.09 0.15
CA SER A 97 -3.96 9.12 -0.81
C SER A 97 -5.30 9.30 -0.10
N PHE A 98 -5.53 8.59 1.00
CA PHE A 98 -6.75 8.78 1.81
C PHE A 98 -6.76 10.13 2.52
N TYR A 99 -5.62 10.56 3.08
CA TYR A 99 -5.49 11.86 3.74
C TYR A 99 -5.73 13.02 2.76
N SER A 100 -5.19 12.93 1.54
CA SER A 100 -5.40 13.96 0.50
C SER A 100 -6.85 14.05 0.04
N LEU A 101 -7.56 12.93 -0.10
CA LEU A 101 -8.98 12.95 -0.46
C LEU A 101 -9.87 13.58 0.61
N TYR A 102 -9.52 13.43 1.88
CA TYR A 102 -10.35 13.88 2.99
C TYR A 102 -10.06 15.32 3.40
N TYR A 103 -8.79 15.76 3.37
CA TYR A 103 -8.37 17.05 3.92
C TYR A 103 -8.01 18.10 2.87
N PHE A 104 -7.74 17.72 1.62
CA PHE A 104 -7.30 18.67 0.58
C PHE A 104 -8.38 18.86 -0.49
N GLU A 105 -8.56 20.11 -0.91
CA GLU A 105 -9.46 20.45 -2.01
C GLU A 105 -8.87 20.03 -3.36
N THR A 106 -7.57 20.15 -3.56
CA THR A 106 -6.89 19.81 -4.83
C THR A 106 -6.60 18.31 -4.96
N LEU A 107 -6.74 17.75 -6.18
CA LEU A 107 -6.47 16.34 -6.48
C LEU A 107 -5.03 16.04 -6.92
N GLU A 108 -4.14 17.03 -6.96
CA GLU A 108 -2.76 16.85 -7.44
C GLU A 108 -1.97 15.81 -6.64
N ARG A 109 -1.98 15.94 -5.31
CA ARG A 109 -1.32 14.99 -4.39
C ARG A 109 -1.89 13.57 -4.52
N TRP A 110 -3.21 13.49 -4.61
CA TRP A 110 -3.91 12.22 -4.77
C TRP A 110 -3.51 11.52 -6.08
N SER A 111 -3.57 12.24 -7.20
CA SER A 111 -3.26 11.68 -8.52
C SER A 111 -1.81 11.19 -8.61
N THR A 112 -0.86 11.96 -8.06
CA THR A 112 0.56 11.58 -8.01
C THR A 112 0.75 10.28 -7.22
N ASN A 113 0.14 10.18 -6.03
CA ASN A 113 0.26 8.98 -5.20
C ASN A 113 -0.35 7.74 -5.89
N ILE A 114 -1.51 7.89 -6.53
CA ILE A 114 -2.16 6.79 -7.26
C ILE A 114 -1.30 6.31 -8.43
N VAL A 115 -0.72 7.22 -9.22
CA VAL A 115 0.18 6.85 -10.32
C VAL A 115 1.39 6.07 -9.81
N ILE A 116 2.01 6.52 -8.72
CA ILE A 116 3.15 5.82 -8.12
C ILE A 116 2.73 4.43 -7.61
N LEU A 117 1.58 4.32 -6.93
CA LEU A 117 1.05 3.03 -6.46
C LEU A 117 0.78 2.06 -7.62
N MET A 118 0.25 2.54 -8.75
CA MET A 118 0.06 1.70 -9.93
C MET A 118 1.38 1.22 -10.52
N ILE A 119 2.38 2.08 -10.62
CA ILE A 119 3.73 1.71 -11.07
C ILE A 119 4.32 0.66 -10.12
N MET A 120 4.23 0.86 -8.81
CA MET A 120 4.71 -0.10 -7.81
C MET A 120 4.01 -1.45 -7.94
N THR A 121 2.69 -1.45 -8.13
CA THR A 121 1.90 -2.67 -8.34
C THR A 121 2.39 -3.44 -9.57
N PHE A 122 2.62 -2.74 -10.68
CA PHE A 122 3.13 -3.34 -11.91
C PHE A 122 4.54 -3.92 -11.71
N VAL A 123 5.44 -3.18 -11.05
CA VAL A 123 6.80 -3.62 -10.75
C VAL A 123 6.79 -4.86 -9.85
N PHE A 124 6.03 -4.85 -8.75
CA PHE A 124 5.93 -6.00 -7.85
C PHE A 124 5.32 -7.22 -8.52
N SER A 125 4.29 -7.02 -9.35
CA SER A 125 3.64 -8.13 -10.06
C SER A 125 4.59 -8.74 -11.10
N THR A 126 5.30 -7.91 -11.86
CA THR A 126 6.30 -8.35 -12.85
C THR A 126 7.46 -9.05 -12.18
N ALA A 127 7.98 -8.50 -11.08
CA ALA A 127 9.06 -9.10 -10.31
C ALA A 127 8.63 -10.43 -9.69
N THR A 128 7.39 -10.54 -9.21
CA THR A 128 6.78 -11.79 -8.71
C THR A 128 6.73 -12.83 -9.82
N TYR A 129 6.12 -12.49 -10.97
CA TYR A 129 6.04 -13.37 -12.14
C TYR A 129 7.42 -13.85 -12.56
N MET A 130 8.37 -12.91 -12.63
CA MET A 130 9.78 -13.20 -12.81
C MET A 130 10.22 -14.23 -11.77
N VAL A 131 10.32 -13.92 -10.48
CA VAL A 131 10.85 -14.87 -9.47
C VAL A 131 10.21 -16.27 -9.58
N LEU A 132 8.90 -16.36 -9.79
CA LEU A 132 8.19 -17.63 -10.00
C LEU A 132 8.63 -18.38 -11.28
N ARG A 133 8.83 -17.70 -12.43
CA ARG A 133 9.31 -18.38 -13.66
C ARG A 133 10.59 -19.19 -13.45
N ARG A 134 11.57 -18.66 -12.71
CA ARG A 134 12.92 -19.24 -12.59
C ARG A 134 12.85 -20.40 -11.63
N ARG A 135 11.96 -20.33 -10.63
CA ARG A 135 11.69 -21.46 -9.74
C ARG A 135 11.09 -22.63 -10.50
N LYS A 136 10.15 -22.38 -11.42
CA LYS A 136 9.53 -23.43 -12.23
C LYS A 136 10.52 -24.09 -13.20
N TYR A 137 11.44 -23.31 -13.79
CA TYR A 137 12.48 -23.87 -14.67
C TYR A 137 13.64 -24.56 -13.93
N ALA A 138 13.93 -24.18 -12.69
CA ALA A 138 14.96 -24.85 -11.88
C ALA A 138 14.46 -26.13 -11.17
N SER A 139 13.16 -26.43 -11.25
CA SER A 139 12.54 -27.65 -10.72
C SER A 139 12.18 -28.68 -11.80
N LEU A 140 12.50 -28.38 -13.07
CA LEU A 140 12.45 -29.30 -14.21
C LEU A 140 13.87 -29.78 -14.51
#